data_AF-A0A1L8EPI6-F1
#
_entry.id   AF-A0A1L8EPI6-F1
#
_cell.length_a   1.000
_cell.length_b   1.000
_cell.length_c   1.000
_cell.angle_alpha   90.00
_cell.angle_beta   90.00
_cell.angle_gamma   90.00
#
_symmetry.space_group_name_H-M   'P 1'
#
loop_
_entity.id
_entity.type
_entity.pdbx_description
1 polymer ?
#
loop_
_entity_poly.entity_id
_entity_poly.type
_entity_poly.pdbx_seq_one_letter_code
_entity_poly.pdbx_strand_id
1 'polypeptide(L)'
;MDCEPKHTGNTHTGNTDMPLAFLLCPRHLLWILLASPLMAVDGCNEALYGHVMNEFCLQHFEIVMEELGKKLWCDWGETAGIYADLTNCTVILAESLDCFWPNHMVDNFFIVIHKKYFSSCSLTGRLPADPPFPILCSFIFVPVLITLLITALVVWRSKRSEGIV
;
A
#
# COMPACT_ATOMS: atom_id res chain seq x y z
N MET A 1 -6.20 -3.30 10.14
CA MET A 1 -4.87 -2.68 10.20
C MET A 1 -5.04 -1.25 9.73
N ASP A 2 -5.22 -0.38 10.69
CA ASP A 2 -5.59 1.03 10.53
C ASP A 2 -4.39 1.87 10.09
N CYS A 3 -4.57 2.72 9.07
CA CYS A 3 -3.65 3.82 8.77
C CYS A 3 -4.13 5.06 9.51
N GLU A 4 -3.56 5.33 10.67
CA GLU A 4 -3.77 6.57 11.40
C GLU A 4 -2.80 7.65 10.90
N PRO A 5 -3.28 8.85 10.53
CA PRO A 5 -2.42 9.98 10.21
C PRO A 5 -1.96 10.66 11.51
N LYS A 6 -0.65 10.76 11.71
CA LYS A 6 -0.06 11.45 12.87
C LYS A 6 -0.17 12.98 12.70
N HIS A 7 -1.32 13.54 13.05
CA HIS A 7 -1.49 14.97 13.27
C HIS A 7 -0.81 15.36 14.59
N THR A 8 0.31 16.06 14.53
CA THR A 8 0.91 16.68 15.72
C THR A 8 0.43 18.13 15.79
N GLY A 9 -0.76 18.33 16.32
CA GLY A 9 -1.27 19.62 16.75
C GLY A 9 -1.14 19.74 18.27
N ASN A 10 -0.21 20.55 18.76
CA ASN A 10 -0.19 20.96 20.16
C ASN A 10 -0.85 22.33 20.30
N THR A 11 -2.10 22.29 20.74
CA THR A 11 -2.91 23.43 21.17
C THR A 11 -2.45 23.88 22.55
N HIS A 12 -1.73 25.00 22.63
CA HIS A 12 -1.62 25.73 23.90
C HIS A 12 -2.83 26.65 24.00
N THR A 13 -3.68 26.34 24.98
CA THR A 13 -4.82 27.14 25.42
C THR A 13 -4.34 28.47 25.99
N GLY A 14 -4.81 29.56 25.38
CA GLY A 14 -4.58 30.93 25.82
C GLY A 14 -5.67 31.82 25.28
N ASN A 15 -6.85 31.75 25.91
CA ASN A 15 -7.96 32.63 25.63
C ASN A 15 -7.61 34.05 26.12
N THR A 16 -7.20 34.92 25.20
CA THR A 16 -7.24 36.36 25.40
C THR A 16 -7.90 36.97 24.17
N ASP A 17 -9.13 37.42 24.33
CA ASP A 17 -9.88 38.20 23.35
C ASP A 17 -9.07 39.45 22.97
N MET A 18 -8.25 39.33 21.91
CA MET A 18 -7.49 40.43 21.32
C MET A 18 -8.36 41.02 20.21
N PRO A 19 -8.84 42.27 20.33
CA PRO A 19 -9.87 42.75 19.44
C PRO A 19 -9.34 42.83 18.02
N LEU A 20 -10.01 42.12 17.10
CA LEU A 20 -9.81 42.07 15.64
C LEU A 20 -9.61 43.46 14.99
N ALA A 21 -9.93 44.55 15.69
CA ALA A 21 -9.67 45.93 15.30
C ALA A 21 -8.18 46.27 15.14
N PHE A 22 -7.25 45.62 15.84
CA PHE A 22 -5.81 45.91 15.72
C PHE A 22 -5.16 45.33 14.45
N LEU A 23 -5.76 44.29 13.86
CA LEU A 23 -5.28 43.64 12.62
C LEU A 23 -5.66 44.40 11.34
N LEU A 24 -6.59 45.37 11.44
CA LEU A 24 -7.09 46.16 10.31
C LEU A 24 -6.35 47.50 10.14
N CYS A 25 -5.31 47.77 10.94
CA CYS A 25 -4.55 49.02 10.82
C CYS A 25 -3.65 48.98 9.57
N PRO A 26 -3.71 49.99 8.66
CA PRO A 26 -2.96 49.98 7.40
C PRO A 26 -1.45 49.82 7.58
N ARG A 27 -0.93 50.32 8.72
CA ARG A 27 0.49 50.17 9.09
C ARG A 27 0.84 48.72 9.40
N HIS A 28 -0.02 47.99 10.11
CA HIS A 28 0.19 46.59 10.46
C HIS A 28 0.03 45.68 9.24
N LEU A 29 -0.91 46.01 8.34
CA LEU A 29 -1.06 45.34 7.05
C LEU A 29 0.20 45.53 6.18
N LEU A 30 0.76 46.75 6.17
CA LEU A 30 2.03 47.05 5.50
C LEU A 30 3.20 46.28 6.11
N TRP A 31 3.25 46.13 7.44
CA TRP A 31 4.23 45.28 8.13
C TRP A 31 4.05 43.80 7.80
N ILE A 32 2.84 43.28 7.64
CA ILE A 32 2.59 41.88 7.24
C ILE A 32 3.00 41.65 5.78
N LEU A 33 2.74 42.61 4.88
CA LEU A 33 3.18 42.56 3.48
C LEU A 33 4.71 42.68 3.34
N LEU A 34 5.37 43.48 4.18
CA LEU A 34 6.83 43.62 4.21
C LEU A 34 7.54 42.49 4.97
N ALA A 35 6.88 41.92 5.99
CA ALA A 35 7.36 40.80 6.82
C ALA A 35 6.86 39.45 6.33
N SER A 36 6.54 39.34 5.04
CA SER A 36 6.54 38.07 4.33
C SER A 36 7.89 37.87 3.62
N PRO A 37 9.06 37.80 4.31
CA PRO A 37 10.18 37.13 3.68
C PRO A 37 9.79 35.66 3.63
N LEU A 38 9.50 35.19 2.42
CA LEU A 38 9.97 33.90 1.94
C LEU A 38 9.86 32.79 3.00
N MET A 39 8.63 32.29 3.24
CA MET A 39 8.53 30.86 3.49
C MET A 39 8.81 30.17 2.15
N ALA A 40 10.07 30.15 1.74
CA ALA A 40 10.54 29.08 0.89
C ALA A 40 10.44 27.85 1.78
N VAL A 41 9.29 27.18 1.72
CA VAL A 41 9.31 25.74 1.87
C VAL A 41 10.28 25.31 0.78
N ASP A 42 11.45 24.82 1.15
CA ASP A 42 12.30 24.08 0.21
C ASP A 42 11.43 22.91 -0.23
N GLY A 43 10.71 23.11 -1.34
CA GLY A 43 9.85 22.10 -1.90
C GLY A 43 10.72 20.97 -2.42
N CYS A 44 10.20 19.75 -2.34
CA CYS A 44 10.78 18.58 -2.99
C CYS A 44 11.28 18.94 -4.40
N ASN A 45 12.60 18.82 -4.62
CA ASN A 45 13.17 18.95 -5.95
C ASN A 45 12.94 17.64 -6.70
N GLU A 46 11.80 17.53 -7.37
CA GLU A 46 11.38 16.31 -8.07
C GLU A 46 12.37 15.86 -9.14
N ALA A 47 13.05 16.80 -9.81
CA ALA A 47 14.08 16.48 -10.81
C ALA A 47 15.31 15.84 -10.15
N LEU A 48 15.75 16.37 -9.01
CA LEU A 48 16.83 15.77 -8.23
C LEU A 48 16.41 14.41 -7.69
N TYR A 49 15.21 14.31 -7.10
CA TYR A 49 14.67 13.08 -6.55
C TYR A 49 14.59 11.97 -7.60
N GLY A 50 14.05 12.27 -8.79
CA GLY A 50 14.02 11.35 -9.92
C GLY A 50 15.43 10.92 -10.38
N HIS A 51 16.38 11.85 -10.43
CA HIS A 51 17.76 11.54 -10.81
C HIS A 51 18.44 10.60 -9.81
N VAL A 52 18.42 10.93 -8.52
CA VAL A 52 19.06 10.09 -7.48
C VAL A 52 18.38 8.72 -7.35
N MET A 53 17.06 8.65 -7.54
CA MET A 53 16.32 7.38 -7.52
C MET A 53 16.77 6.45 -8.65
N ASN A 54 17.01 6.98 -9.85
CA ASN A 54 17.53 6.18 -10.96
C ASN A 54 19.00 5.79 -10.76
N GLU A 55 19.85 6.70 -10.28
CA GLU A 55 21.28 6.42 -10.10
C GLU A 55 21.53 5.41 -8.96
N PHE A 56 20.80 5.49 -7.85
CA PHE A 56 21.06 4.62 -6.69
C PHE A 56 20.12 3.42 -6.62
N CYS A 57 18.81 3.66 -6.60
CA CYS A 57 17.85 2.59 -6.37
C CYS A 57 17.69 1.70 -7.61
N LEU A 58 17.53 2.30 -8.79
CA LEU A 58 17.36 1.53 -10.02
C LEU A 58 18.63 0.78 -10.39
N GLN A 59 19.81 1.43 -10.44
CA GLN A 59 21.05 0.73 -10.80
C GLN A 59 21.30 -0.51 -9.93
N HIS A 60 21.10 -0.39 -8.61
CA HIS A 60 21.23 -1.55 -7.72
C HIS A 60 20.21 -2.64 -8.05
N PHE A 61 18.94 -2.28 -8.24
CA PHE A 61 17.89 -3.22 -8.63
C PHE A 61 18.19 -3.92 -9.97
N GLU A 62 18.72 -3.21 -10.96
CA GLU A 62 19.04 -3.80 -12.26
C GLU A 62 20.12 -4.89 -12.14
N ILE A 63 21.16 -4.64 -11.34
CA ILE A 63 22.25 -5.59 -11.10
C ILE A 63 21.72 -6.85 -10.42
N VAL A 64 20.93 -6.68 -9.34
CA VAL A 64 20.39 -7.82 -8.58
C VAL A 64 19.39 -8.62 -9.42
N MET A 65 18.56 -7.95 -10.23
CA MET A 65 17.62 -8.62 -11.13
C MET A 65 18.31 -9.32 -12.31
N GLU A 66 19.45 -8.81 -12.77
CA GLU A 66 20.27 -9.47 -13.78
C GLU A 66 20.92 -10.74 -13.21
N GLU A 67 21.46 -10.68 -11.99
CA GLU A 67 22.03 -11.83 -11.28
C GLU A 67 20.99 -12.92 -11.01
N LEU A 68 19.79 -12.54 -10.57
CA LEU A 68 18.67 -13.47 -10.36
C LEU A 68 18.27 -14.18 -11.67
N GLY A 69 18.31 -13.45 -12.78
CA GLY A 69 18.04 -13.97 -14.11
C GLY A 69 16.55 -14.04 -14.49
N LYS A 70 16.28 -13.84 -15.78
CA LYS A 70 14.92 -13.69 -16.36
C LYS A 70 13.93 -14.79 -16.02
N LYS A 71 14.41 -16.02 -15.77
CA LYS A 71 13.54 -17.17 -15.47
C LYS A 71 12.80 -17.01 -14.14
N LEU A 72 13.41 -16.31 -13.18
CA LEU A 72 12.87 -16.15 -11.83
C LEU A 72 12.16 -14.80 -11.64
N TRP A 73 12.16 -13.91 -12.64
CA TRP A 73 11.49 -12.60 -12.54
C TRP A 73 10.00 -12.70 -12.20
N CYS A 74 9.30 -13.76 -12.61
CA CYS A 74 7.88 -13.91 -12.27
C CYS A 74 7.63 -14.62 -10.93
N ASP A 75 8.66 -15.20 -10.32
CA ASP A 75 8.56 -15.81 -9.01
C ASP A 75 8.58 -14.74 -7.91
N TRP A 76 7.44 -14.58 -7.22
CA TRP A 76 7.35 -13.60 -6.14
C TRP A 76 8.19 -14.00 -4.93
N GLY A 77 8.36 -15.28 -4.66
CA GLY A 77 9.16 -15.75 -3.53
C GLY A 77 10.61 -15.26 -3.64
N GLU A 78 11.14 -15.25 -4.86
CA GLU A 78 12.49 -14.78 -5.16
C GLU A 78 12.58 -13.24 -5.31
N THR A 79 11.58 -12.60 -5.92
CA THR A 79 11.62 -11.16 -6.24
C THR A 79 11.08 -10.23 -5.15
N ALA A 80 10.31 -10.74 -4.18
CA ALA A 80 9.68 -9.92 -3.15
C ALA A 80 10.68 -9.13 -2.29
N GLY A 81 11.78 -9.78 -1.89
CA GLY A 81 12.84 -9.12 -1.10
C GLY A 81 13.52 -8.00 -1.88
N ILE A 82 13.93 -8.28 -3.12
CA ILE A 82 14.59 -7.32 -4.02
C ILE A 82 13.68 -6.11 -4.29
N TYR A 83 12.39 -6.36 -4.52
CA TYR A 83 11.40 -5.29 -4.74
C TYR A 83 11.14 -4.47 -3.47
N ALA A 84 11.15 -5.11 -2.29
CA ALA A 84 11.04 -4.41 -1.01
C ALA A 84 12.25 -3.50 -0.76
N ASP A 85 13.47 -3.96 -1.07
CA ASP A 85 14.69 -3.17 -0.95
C ASP A 85 14.66 -1.95 -1.89
N LEU A 86 14.23 -2.14 -3.14
CA LEU A 86 13.99 -1.05 -4.09
C LEU A 86 12.98 -0.04 -3.54
N THR A 87 11.86 -0.51 -2.98
CA THR A 87 10.81 0.35 -2.40
C THR A 87 11.34 1.13 -1.21
N ASN A 88 12.06 0.47 -0.31
CA ASN A 88 12.66 1.10 0.86
C ASN A 88 13.69 2.17 0.46
N CYS A 89 14.51 1.90 -0.55
CA CYS A 89 15.43 2.89 -1.11
C CYS A 89 14.70 4.15 -1.58
N THR A 90 13.57 4.03 -2.28
CA THR A 90 12.79 5.21 -2.71
C THR A 90 12.17 5.97 -1.53
N VAL A 91 11.73 5.27 -0.48
CA VAL A 91 11.18 5.89 0.74
C VAL A 91 12.26 6.69 1.47
N ILE A 92 13.44 6.10 1.68
CA ILE A 92 14.57 6.77 2.35
C ILE A 92 15.02 8.01 1.56
N LEU A 93 15.08 7.93 0.23
CA LEU A 93 15.41 9.09 -0.60
C LEU A 93 14.35 10.19 -0.54
N ALA A 94 13.06 9.81 -0.49
CA ALA A 94 11.99 10.76 -0.33
C ALA A 94 12.08 11.50 1.00
N GLU A 95 12.29 10.77 2.10
CA GLU A 95 12.50 11.34 3.44
C GLU A 95 13.75 12.24 3.48
N SER A 96 14.85 11.84 2.84
CA SER A 96 16.10 12.62 2.80
C SER A 96 15.99 13.93 2.01
N LEU A 97 15.07 14.01 1.05
CA LEU A 97 14.85 15.19 0.20
C LEU A 97 13.59 15.97 0.57
N ASP A 98 12.99 15.65 1.72
CA ASP A 98 11.72 16.22 2.22
C ASP A 98 10.59 16.13 1.17
N CYS A 99 10.57 15.02 0.45
CA CYS A 99 9.57 14.66 -0.55
C CYS A 99 8.50 13.74 0.05
N PHE A 100 7.25 13.94 -0.35
CA PHE A 100 6.17 13.02 0.03
C PHE A 100 6.28 11.70 -0.74
N TRP A 101 6.04 10.58 -0.05
CA TRP A 101 5.95 9.24 -0.65
C TRP A 101 4.58 8.63 -0.34
N PRO A 102 3.85 8.07 -1.33
CA PRO A 102 4.17 8.01 -2.76
C PRO A 102 3.87 9.34 -3.48
N ASN A 103 4.53 9.56 -4.63
CA ASN A 103 4.30 10.71 -5.51
C ASN A 103 4.34 10.29 -7.00
N HIS A 104 3.99 11.22 -7.89
CA HIS A 104 3.89 10.91 -9.33
C HIS A 104 5.22 10.47 -9.98
N MET A 105 6.38 10.90 -9.45
CA MET A 105 7.68 10.43 -9.92
C MET A 105 7.90 8.96 -9.56
N VAL A 106 7.56 8.58 -8.33
CA VAL A 106 7.62 7.18 -7.85
C VAL A 106 6.66 6.29 -8.64
N ASP A 107 5.44 6.76 -8.92
CA ASP A 107 4.46 5.99 -9.68
C ASP A 107 4.97 5.68 -11.09
N ASN A 108 5.47 6.69 -11.81
CA ASN A 108 6.05 6.48 -13.14
C ASN A 108 7.28 5.57 -13.11
N PHE A 109 8.14 5.73 -12.11
CA PHE A 109 9.31 4.90 -11.89
C PHE A 109 8.94 3.41 -11.76
N PHE A 110 8.01 3.07 -10.86
CA PHE A 110 7.58 1.69 -10.69
C PHE A 110 6.84 1.14 -11.92
N ILE A 111 6.04 1.95 -12.61
CA ILE A 111 5.38 1.52 -13.86
C ILE A 111 6.42 1.11 -14.93
N VAL A 112 7.51 1.86 -15.07
CA VAL A 112 8.59 1.52 -16.00
C VAL A 112 9.25 0.20 -15.62
N ILE A 113 9.52 -0.01 -14.32
CA ILE A 113 10.08 -1.27 -13.81
C ILE A 113 9.13 -2.44 -14.07
N HIS A 114 7.84 -2.29 -13.78
CA HIS A 114 6.81 -3.30 -14.06
C HIS A 114 6.75 -3.66 -15.54
N LYS A 115 6.80 -2.68 -16.43
CA LYS A 115 6.84 -2.93 -17.88
C LYS A 115 8.12 -3.63 -18.33
N LYS A 116 9.27 -3.32 -17.73
CA LYS A 116 10.57 -3.89 -18.12
C LYS A 116 10.77 -5.32 -17.60
N TYR A 117 10.52 -5.57 -16.32
CA TYR A 117 10.85 -6.82 -15.65
C TYR A 117 9.67 -7.78 -15.51
N PHE A 118 8.44 -7.25 -15.39
CA PHE A 118 7.26 -8.04 -15.01
C PHE A 118 6.17 -8.08 -16.07
N SER A 119 6.40 -7.58 -17.29
CA SER A 119 5.38 -7.46 -18.35
C SER A 119 4.79 -8.79 -18.81
N SER A 120 5.51 -9.90 -18.65
CA SER A 120 5.06 -11.25 -19.03
C SER A 120 4.59 -12.10 -17.84
N CYS A 121 4.54 -11.52 -16.64
CA CYS A 121 4.17 -12.26 -15.44
C CYS A 121 2.66 -12.31 -15.25
N SER A 122 2.14 -13.47 -14.89
CA SER A 122 0.73 -13.61 -14.52
C SER A 122 0.49 -13.10 -13.09
N LEU A 123 -0.65 -12.46 -12.87
CA LEU A 123 -1.11 -12.08 -11.52
C LEU A 123 -1.63 -13.29 -10.72
N THR A 124 -1.75 -14.45 -11.37
CA THR A 124 -2.31 -15.67 -10.79
C THR A 124 -1.51 -16.09 -9.56
N GLY A 125 -2.19 -16.16 -8.41
CA GLY A 125 -1.59 -16.60 -7.14
C GLY A 125 -1.03 -15.48 -6.24
N ARG A 126 -0.99 -14.22 -6.69
CA ARG A 126 -0.58 -13.07 -5.85
C ARG A 126 -1.73 -12.42 -5.08
N LEU A 127 -2.94 -12.49 -5.61
CA LEU A 127 -4.13 -11.97 -4.94
C LEU A 127 -4.84 -13.12 -4.22
N PRO A 128 -5.19 -12.97 -2.92
CA PRO A 128 -6.18 -13.84 -2.30
C PRO A 128 -7.44 -13.80 -3.16
N ALA A 129 -7.69 -14.90 -3.86
CA ALA A 129 -8.81 -15.03 -4.78
C ALA A 129 -9.54 -16.31 -4.45
N ASP A 130 -10.87 -16.25 -4.51
CA ASP A 130 -11.69 -17.43 -4.34
C ASP A 130 -11.38 -18.46 -5.43
N PRO A 131 -11.41 -19.76 -5.11
CA PRO A 131 -11.24 -20.80 -6.10
C PRO A 131 -12.36 -20.72 -7.17
N PRO A 132 -12.12 -21.25 -8.38
CA PRO A 132 -13.12 -21.19 -9.45
C PRO A 132 -14.44 -21.83 -8.99
N PHE A 133 -15.55 -21.23 -9.41
CA PHE A 133 -16.92 -21.57 -8.99
C PHE A 133 -17.23 -23.07 -8.89
N PRO A 134 -16.89 -23.95 -9.86
CA PRO A 134 -17.21 -25.39 -9.73
C PRO A 134 -16.49 -26.08 -8.56
N ILE A 135 -15.27 -25.66 -8.23
CA ILE A 135 -14.52 -26.20 -7.09
C ILE A 135 -15.16 -25.72 -5.78
N LEU A 136 -15.48 -24.43 -5.72
CA LEU A 136 -16.16 -23.82 -4.57
C LEU A 136 -17.53 -24.47 -4.30
N CYS A 137 -18.33 -24.70 -5.34
CA CYS A 137 -19.60 -25.42 -5.24
C CYS A 137 -19.41 -26.85 -4.72
N SER A 138 -18.38 -27.57 -5.19
CA SER A 138 -18.10 -28.93 -4.72
C SER A 138 -17.83 -28.95 -3.21
N PHE A 139 -17.06 -27.98 -2.71
CA PHE A 139 -16.80 -27.83 -1.27
C PHE A 139 -18.04 -27.49 -0.45
N ILE A 140 -19.06 -26.85 -1.04
CA ILE A 140 -20.31 -26.53 -0.35
C ILE A 140 -21.27 -27.72 -0.39
N PHE A 141 -21.48 -28.32 -1.56
CA PHE A 141 -22.48 -29.37 -1.74
C PHE A 141 -22.06 -30.70 -1.11
N VAL A 142 -20.77 -31.06 -1.14
CA VAL A 142 -20.31 -32.34 -0.60
C VAL A 142 -20.59 -32.46 0.92
N PRO A 143 -20.21 -31.50 1.78
CA PRO A 143 -20.56 -31.54 3.20
C PRO A 143 -22.08 -31.52 3.46
N VAL A 144 -22.84 -30.74 2.68
CA VAL A 144 -24.31 -30.69 2.80
C VAL A 144 -24.93 -32.06 2.49
N LEU A 145 -24.52 -32.70 1.39
CA LEU A 145 -25.02 -34.02 1.03
C LEU A 145 -24.63 -35.08 2.08
N ILE A 146 -23.40 -35.02 2.61
CA ILE A 146 -22.94 -35.93 3.67
C ILE A 146 -23.79 -35.75 4.93
N THR A 147 -24.02 -34.51 5.38
CA THR A 147 -24.85 -34.24 6.56
C THR A 147 -26.29 -34.71 6.37
N LEU A 148 -26.88 -34.51 5.19
CA LEU A 148 -28.21 -35.03 4.86
C LEU A 148 -28.26 -36.58 4.85
N LEU A 149 -27.22 -37.23 4.32
CA LEU A 149 -27.14 -38.69 4.32
C LEU A 149 -27.00 -39.26 5.74
N ILE A 150 -26.10 -38.68 6.56
CA ILE A 150 -25.90 -39.13 7.95
C ILE A 150 -27.17 -38.93 8.78
N THR A 151 -27.83 -37.77 8.68
CA THR A 151 -29.08 -37.51 9.38
C THR A 151 -30.19 -38.47 8.94
N ALA A 152 -30.33 -38.74 7.64
CA ALA A 152 -31.28 -39.73 7.14
C ALA A 152 -30.97 -41.14 7.66
N LEU A 153 -29.70 -41.55 7.69
CA LEU A 153 -29.26 -42.84 8.22
C LEU A 153 -29.55 -42.96 9.73
N VAL A 154 -29.28 -41.92 10.50
CA VAL A 154 -29.57 -41.89 11.95
C VAL A 154 -31.07 -42.01 12.21
N VAL A 155 -31.90 -41.24 11.52
CA VAL A 155 -33.36 -41.31 11.65
C VAL A 155 -33.88 -42.69 11.24
N TRP A 156 -33.37 -43.24 10.14
CA TRP A 156 -33.76 -44.57 9.69
C TRP A 156 -33.38 -45.67 10.69
N ARG A 157 -32.17 -45.61 11.26
CA ARG A 157 -31.72 -46.56 12.29
C ARG A 157 -32.53 -46.43 13.58
N SER A 158 -32.81 -45.21 14.03
CA SER A 158 -33.63 -44.93 15.22
C SER A 158 -35.04 -45.52 15.07
N LYS A 159 -35.69 -45.29 13.93
CA LYS A 159 -37.04 -45.81 13.67
C LYS A 159 -37.06 -47.34 13.57
N ARG A 160 -36.00 -47.96 13.04
CA ARG A 160 -35.90 -49.43 12.97
C ARG A 160 -35.62 -50.06 14.34
N SER A 161 -34.87 -49.40 15.22
CA SER A 161 -34.69 -49.91 16.59
C SER A 161 -35.96 -49.81 17.43
N GLU A 162 -36.80 -48.79 17.23
CA GLU A 162 -38.09 -48.66 17.93
C GLU A 162 -39.16 -49.65 17.43
N GLY A 163 -39.09 -50.06 16.15
CA GLY A 163 -39.98 -51.09 15.58
C GLY A 163 -39.54 -52.55 15.83
N ILE A 164 -38.44 -52.75 16.56
CA ILE A 164 -37.94 -54.05 17.04
C ILE A 164 -38.22 -54.14 18.55
N VAL A 165 -39.51 -54.19 18.90
CA VAL A 165 -40.02 -54.59 20.23
C VAL A 165 -41.36 -55.27 20.05
#